data_AF-A0A955BK49-F1
#
_entry.id   AF-A0A955BK49-F1
#
_cell.length_a   1.000
_cell.length_b   1.000
_cell.length_c   1.000
_cell.angle_alpha   90.00
_cell.angle_beta   90.00
_cell.angle_gamma   90.00
#
_symmetry.space_group_name_H-M   'P 1'
#
loop_
_entity.id
_entity.type
_entity.pdbx_description
1 polymer ?
#
loop_
_entity_poly.entity_id
_entity_poly.type
_entity_poly.pdbx_seq_one_letter_code
_entity_poly.pdbx_strand_id
1 'polypeptide(L)' 'MSTATSSIEQLAINTIRTLSMDGVQAANSGHPGTPMALAPVT' A
#
# COMPACT_ATOMS: atom_id res chain seq x y z
N MET A 1 -22.04 -6.02 -6.46
CA MET A 1 -21.31 -5.94 -7.75
C MET A 1 -20.65 -4.57 -7.78
N SER A 2 -19.39 -4.49 -7.38
CA SER A 2 -18.70 -3.21 -7.23
C SER A 2 -18.22 -2.72 -8.59
N THR A 3 -18.54 -1.47 -8.92
CA THR A 3 -18.16 -0.79 -10.16
C THR A 3 -16.63 -0.65 -10.22
N ALA A 4 -16.06 -0.75 -11.42
CA ALA A 4 -14.62 -0.91 -11.68
C ALA A 4 -13.70 0.05 -10.89
N THR A 5 -14.16 1.24 -10.53
CA THR A 5 -13.45 2.24 -9.72
C THR A 5 -12.95 1.68 -8.38
N SER A 6 -13.83 0.99 -7.64
CA SER A 6 -13.50 0.39 -6.34
C SER A 6 -12.40 -0.68 -6.40
N SER A 7 -12.26 -1.35 -7.55
CA SER A 7 -11.23 -2.36 -7.76
C SER A 7 -9.86 -1.73 -7.99
N ILE A 8 -9.80 -0.60 -8.69
CA ILE A 8 -8.55 0.12 -8.93
C ILE A 8 -8.08 0.84 -7.67
N GLU A 9 -9.00 1.42 -6.88
CA GLU A 9 -8.67 2.01 -5.59
C GLU A 9 -8.04 0.96 -4.65
N GLN A 10 -8.66 -0.21 -4.52
CA GLN A 10 -8.11 -1.29 -3.69
C GLN A 10 -6.76 -1.81 -4.22
N LEU A 11 -6.59 -1.88 -5.54
CA LEU A 11 -5.31 -2.24 -6.13
C LEU A 11 -4.23 -1.22 -5.77
N ALA A 12 -4.49 0.08 -5.94
CA ALA A 12 -3.55 1.15 -5.60
C ALA A 12 -3.17 1.15 -4.12
N ILE A 13 -4.16 1.02 -3.23
CA ILE A 13 -3.95 0.91 -1.78
C ILE A 13 -3.01 -0.27 -1.47
N ASN A 14 -3.28 -1.43 -2.07
CA ASN A 14 -2.45 -2.61 -1.85
C ASN A 14 -1.05 -2.44 -2.44
N THR A 15 -0.91 -1.82 -3.60
CA THR A 15 0.39 -1.50 -4.20
C THR A 15 1.24 -0.62 -3.29
N ILE A 16 0.67 0.41 -2.67
CA ILE A 16 1.40 1.27 -1.73
C ILE A 16 1.87 0.45 -0.51
N ARG A 17 1.00 -0.41 0.02
CA ARG A 17 1.33 -1.27 1.16
C ARG A 17 2.47 -2.24 0.82
N THR A 18 2.38 -2.93 -0.31
CA THR A 18 3.38 -3.92 -0.70
C THR A 18 4.73 -3.27 -1.00
N LEU A 19 4.75 -2.15 -1.75
CA LEU A 19 6.00 -1.43 -2.01
C LEU A 19 6.65 -0.90 -0.72
N SER A 20 5.84 -0.47 0.26
CA SER A 20 6.36 -0.03 1.56
C SER A 20 6.99 -1.19 2.35
N MET A 21 6.36 -2.36 2.34
CA MET A 21 6.91 -3.56 2.97
C MET A 21 8.18 -4.03 2.26
N ASP A 22 8.13 -4.18 0.94
CA ASP A 22 9.24 -4.66 0.11
C ASP A 22 10.45 -3.72 0.21
N GLY A 23 10.21 -2.40 0.20
CA GLY A 23 11.27 -1.39 0.33
C GLY A 23 11.99 -1.45 1.68
N VAL A 24 11.24 -1.56 2.78
CA VAL A 24 11.84 -1.74 4.12
C VAL A 24 12.59 -3.06 4.23
N GLN A 25 12.02 -4.15 3.67
CA GLN A 25 12.67 -5.46 3.69
C GLN A 25 13.96 -5.45 2.88
N ALA A 26 13.96 -4.87 1.67
CA ALA A 26 15.14 -4.75 0.82
C ALA A 26 16.24 -3.87 1.46
N ALA A 27 15.85 -2.83 2.18
CA ALA A 27 16.79 -1.97 2.92
C ALA A 27 17.26 -2.58 4.25
N ASN A 28 16.66 -3.68 4.70
CA ASN A 28 16.85 -4.27 6.03
C ASN A 28 16.76 -3.24 7.17
N SER A 29 15.94 -2.20 6.97
CA SER A 29 15.85 -1.03 7.85
C SER A 29 14.61 -0.18 7.53
N GLY A 30 14.01 0.42 8.56
CA GLY A 30 12.85 1.31 8.45
C GLY A 30 11.57 0.76 9.09
N HIS A 31 10.46 1.50 8.94
CA HIS A 31 9.15 1.16 9.50
C HIS A 31 8.06 1.31 8.44
N PRO A 32 7.48 0.22 7.92
CA PRO A 32 6.48 0.29 6.85
C PRO A 32 5.09 0.68 7.37
N GLY A 33 4.89 0.73 8.69
CA GLY A 33 3.58 0.90 9.31
C GLY A 33 2.86 2.21 8.96
N THR A 34 3.56 3.35 8.99
CA THR A 34 2.97 4.65 8.65
C THR A 34 2.49 4.71 7.20
N PRO A 35 3.31 4.40 6.16
CA PRO A 35 2.83 4.42 4.78
C PRO A 35 1.76 3.35 4.50
N MET A 36 1.81 2.18 5.16
CA MET A 36 0.76 1.16 5.03
C MET A 36 -0.59 1.60 5.63
N ALA A 37 -0.56 2.28 6.76
CA ALA A 37 -1.75 2.79 7.45
C ALA A 37 -2.38 3.97 6.70
N LEU A 38 -1.55 4.80 6.07
CA LEU A 38 -2.00 5.96 5.30
C LEU A 38 -2.34 5.65 3.83
N ALA A 39 -2.09 4.43 3.36
CA ALA A 39 -2.42 4.01 1.98
C ALA A 39 -3.89 4.26 1.57
N PRO A 40 -4.92 4.14 2.45
CA PRO A 40 -6.30 4.45 2.10
C PRO A 40 -6.65 5.94 2.08
N VAL A 41 -5.75 6.82 2.54
CA VAL A 41 -5.96 8.29 2.60
C VAL A 41 -5.27 9.03 1.46
N THR A 42 -4.60 8.31 0.55
CA THR A 42 -4.06 8.83 -0.71
C THR A 42 -5.15 8.99 -1.75
#